data_AF-A0A972PLP8-F1
#
_entry.id   AF-A0A972PLP8-F1
#
_cell.length_a   1.000
_cell.length_b   1.000
_cell.length_c   1.000
_cell.angle_alpha   90.00
_cell.angle_beta   90.00
_cell.angle_gamma   90.00
#
_symmetry.space_group_name_H-M   'P 1'
#
loop_
_entity.id
_entity.type
_entity.pdbx_description
1 polymer ?
#
loop_
_entity_poly.entity_id
_entity_poly.type
_entity_poly.pdbx_seq_one_letter_code
_entity_poly.pdbx_strand_id
1 'polypeptide(L)'
;MEDFFKFRKMITPAIIQVIFWVGVAICVIAGLVTMGASFSSYSGGVGVFLSGLLMVVLGPIAVRIYCEIIILFFRMNENLSDIKDSLAKK
;
A
#
# COMPACT_ATOMS: atom_id res chain seq x y z
N MET A 1 -10.05 13.28 28.03
CA MET A 1 -9.81 12.24 27.01
C MET A 1 -10.24 12.72 25.61
N GLU A 2 -10.04 14.00 25.29
CA GLU A 2 -10.35 14.57 23.96
C GLU A 2 -9.08 15.01 23.22
N ASP A 3 -7.92 14.88 23.87
CA ASP A 3 -6.60 15.15 23.30
C ASP A 3 -6.00 13.97 22.53
N PHE A 4 -6.73 12.86 22.40
CA PHE A 4 -6.36 11.74 21.52
C PHE A 4 -6.68 12.04 20.04
N PHE A 5 -7.41 13.14 19.79
CA PHE A 5 -7.71 13.68 18.46
C PHE A 5 -6.85 14.90 18.11
N LYS A 6 -5.75 15.17 18.85
CA LYS A 6 -4.76 16.16 18.42
C LYS A 6 -3.91 15.59 17.28
N PHE A 7 -4.48 15.79 16.09
CA PHE A 7 -3.94 15.98 14.76
C PHE A 7 -2.57 16.71 14.71
N ARG A 8 -1.55 16.18 15.41
CA ARG A 8 -0.23 16.82 15.57
C ARG A 8 0.93 15.83 15.67
N LYS A 9 0.72 14.52 15.47
CA LYS A 9 1.81 13.55 15.57
C LYS A 9 1.66 12.42 14.55
N MET A 10 2.24 12.58 13.35
CA MET A 10 2.69 11.51 12.45
C MET A 10 1.85 10.21 12.43
N ILE A 11 0.51 10.25 12.44
CA ILE A 11 -0.32 9.03 12.35
C ILE A 11 -0.43 8.59 10.88
N THR A 12 -0.28 9.52 9.94
CA THR A 12 -0.35 9.23 8.51
C THR A 12 0.55 8.09 8.04
N PRO A 13 1.86 8.02 8.41
CA PRO A 13 2.70 6.90 8.01
C PRO A 13 2.18 5.55 8.56
N ALA A 14 1.68 5.52 9.79
CA ALA A 14 1.15 4.29 10.39
C ALA A 14 -0.15 3.82 9.70
N ILE A 15 -1.06 4.72 9.35
CA ILE A 15 -2.29 4.40 8.60
C ILE A 15 -1.95 3.82 7.23
N ILE A 16 -1.00 4.44 6.51
CA ILE A 16 -0.55 3.95 5.19
C ILE A 16 0.05 2.54 5.30
N GLN A 17 0.79 2.27 6.38
CA GLN A 17 1.39 0.96 6.63
C GLN A 17 0.36 -0.16 6.87
N VAL A 18 -0.78 0.17 7.52
CA VAL A 18 -1.92 -0.75 7.66
C VAL A 18 -2.59 -1.01 6.31
N ILE A 19 -2.82 0.04 5.52
CA ILE A 19 -3.40 -0.07 4.17
C ILE A 19 -2.49 -0.92 3.26
N PHE A 20 -1.16 -0.77 3.37
CA PHE A 20 -0.19 -1.59 2.64
C PHE A 20 -0.39 -3.08 2.91
N TRP A 21 -0.45 -3.48 4.19
CA TRP A 21 -0.63 -4.88 4.56
C TRP A 21 -1.96 -5.45 4.05
N VAL A 22 -3.04 -4.66 4.11
CA VAL A 22 -4.34 -5.04 3.55
C VAL A 22 -4.26 -5.17 2.02
N GLY A 23 -3.62 -4.23 1.33
CA GLY A 23 -3.45 -4.28 -0.13
C GLY A 23 -2.63 -5.49 -0.58
N VAL A 24 -1.53 -5.80 0.13
CA VAL A 24 -0.73 -7.01 -0.11
C VAL A 24 -1.57 -8.26 0.12
N ALA A 25 -2.33 -8.33 1.22
CA ALA A 25 -3.21 -9.47 1.49
C ALA A 25 -4.24 -9.68 0.37
N ILE A 26 -4.85 -8.60 -0.13
CA ILE A 26 -5.79 -8.66 -1.27
C ILE A 26 -5.08 -9.17 -2.53
N CYS A 27 -3.89 -8.65 -2.87
CA CYS A 27 -3.14 -9.12 -4.04
C CYS A 27 -2.80 -10.61 -3.94
N VAL A 28 -2.38 -11.08 -2.76
CA VAL A 28 -2.05 -12.49 -2.53
C VAL A 28 -3.31 -13.37 -2.62
N ILE A 29 -4.42 -12.95 -2.01
CA ILE A 29 -5.69 -13.68 -2.07
C ILE A 29 -6.23 -13.72 -3.50
N ALA A 30 -6.23 -12.60 -4.22
CA ALA A 30 -6.68 -12.53 -5.61
C ALA A 30 -5.81 -13.42 -6.54
N GLY A 31 -4.50 -13.44 -6.31
CA GLY A 31 -3.58 -14.33 -7.02
C GLY A 31 -3.85 -15.82 -6.72
N LEU A 32 -4.09 -16.18 -5.45
CA LEU A 32 -4.48 -17.55 -5.08
C LEU A 32 -5.83 -17.96 -5.67
N VAL A 33 -6.81 -17.07 -5.69
CA VAL A 33 -8.13 -17.33 -6.28
C VAL A 33 -8.02 -17.54 -7.80
N THR A 34 -7.22 -16.73 -8.49
CA THR A 34 -7.01 -16.89 -9.95
C THR A 34 -6.24 -18.18 -10.27
N MET A 35 -5.27 -18.58 -9.45
CA MET A 35 -4.59 -19.88 -9.57
C MET A 35 -5.55 -21.06 -9.28
N GLY A 36 -6.40 -20.96 -8.26
CA GLY A 36 -7.40 -21.99 -7.94
C GLY A 36 -8.49 -22.12 -9.00
N ALA A 37 -8.94 -21.00 -9.57
CA ALA A 37 -9.90 -20.96 -10.66
C ALA A 37 -9.37 -21.59 -11.95
N SER A 38 -8.04 -21.58 -12.14
CA SER A 38 -7.36 -22.24 -13.26
C SER A 38 -7.50 -23.77 -13.21
N PHE A 39 -7.66 -24.35 -12.01
CA PHE A 39 -7.85 -25.79 -11.83
C PHE A 39 -9.30 -26.24 -12.09
N SER A 40 -10.28 -25.35 -11.87
CA SER A 40 -11.71 -25.66 -12.05
C SER A 40 -12.22 -25.48 -13.47
N SER A 41 -11.58 -24.63 -14.27
CA SER A 41 -11.99 -24.39 -15.66
C SER A 41 -11.10 -25.18 -16.62
N TYR A 42 -11.71 -26.10 -17.38
CA TYR A 42 -11.08 -26.84 -18.48
C TYR A 42 -10.43 -25.93 -19.56
N SER A 43 -10.74 -24.63 -19.55
CA SER A 43 -10.19 -23.60 -20.45
C SER A 43 -9.04 -22.77 -19.85
N GLY A 44 -8.74 -22.92 -18.56
CA GLY A 44 -7.72 -22.15 -17.84
C GLY A 44 -6.35 -22.84 -17.92
N GLY A 45 -5.78 -22.96 -19.12
CA GLY A 45 -4.47 -23.59 -19.31
C GLY A 45 -3.34 -22.89 -18.55
N VAL A 46 -2.10 -23.33 -18.80
CA VAL A 46 -0.85 -22.82 -18.18
C VAL A 46 -0.78 -21.29 -18.14
N GLY A 47 -1.37 -20.58 -19.12
CA GLY A 47 -1.40 -19.12 -19.17
C GLY A 47 -2.12 -18.43 -18.00
N VAL A 48 -3.22 -18.97 -17.48
CA VAL A 48 -3.97 -18.36 -16.35
C VAL A 48 -3.26 -18.64 -15.03
N PHE A 49 -2.61 -19.80 -14.92
CA PHE A 49 -1.74 -20.10 -13.78
C PHE A 49 -0.48 -19.21 -13.77
N LEU A 50 0.14 -18.99 -14.93
CA LEU A 50 1.29 -18.09 -15.06
C LEU A 50 0.93 -16.64 -14.75
N SER A 51 -0.26 -16.18 -15.19
CA SER A 51 -0.72 -14.82 -14.90
C SER A 51 -1.05 -14.63 -13.42
N GLY A 52 -1.66 -15.63 -12.76
CA GLY A 52 -1.87 -15.65 -11.32
C GLY A 52 -0.55 -15.60 -10.55
N LEU A 53 0.44 -16.43 -10.93
CA LEU A 53 1.79 -16.42 -10.33
C LEU A 53 2.49 -15.06 -10.51
N LEU A 54 2.45 -14.51 -11.73
CA LEU A 54 2.98 -13.17 -12.02
C LEU A 54 2.30 -12.11 -11.17
N MET A 55 0.99 -12.19 -10.96
CA MET A 55 0.24 -11.23 -10.16
C MET A 55 0.55 -11.33 -8.66
N VAL A 56 0.81 -12.54 -8.14
CA VAL A 56 1.29 -12.73 -6.75
C VAL A 56 2.68 -12.16 -6.54
N VAL A 57 3.55 -12.19 -7.56
CA VAL A 57 4.92 -11.66 -7.44
C VAL A 57 4.98 -10.16 -7.73
N LEU A 58 4.35 -9.70 -8.82
CA LEU A 58 4.33 -8.28 -9.22
C LEU A 58 3.39 -7.44 -8.37
N GLY A 59 2.29 -8.00 -7.85
CA GLY A 59 1.31 -7.29 -7.03
C GLY A 59 1.95 -6.64 -5.79
N PRO A 60 2.62 -7.41 -4.91
CA PRO A 60 3.30 -6.87 -3.74
C PRO A 60 4.40 -5.85 -4.08
N ILE A 61 5.11 -6.04 -5.21
CA ILE A 61 6.15 -5.11 -5.67
C ILE A 61 5.51 -3.77 -6.06
N ALA A 62 4.44 -3.79 -6.85
CA ALA A 62 3.70 -2.59 -7.24
C ALA A 62 3.10 -1.89 -6.02
N VAL A 63 2.50 -2.64 -5.09
CA VAL A 63 1.93 -2.12 -3.84
C VAL A 63 3.01 -1.48 -2.96
N ARG A 64 4.22 -2.04 -2.91
CA ARG A 64 5.37 -1.42 -2.23
C ARG A 64 5.75 -0.08 -2.84
N ILE A 65 5.94 -0.03 -4.15
CA ILE A 65 6.33 1.21 -4.85
C ILE A 65 5.27 2.31 -4.62
N TYR A 66 3.99 1.97 -4.76
CA TYR A 66 2.89 2.92 -4.51
C TYR A 66 2.88 3.43 -3.07
N CYS A 67 3.04 2.55 -2.08
CA CYS A 67 3.05 2.97 -0.68
C CYS A 67 4.26 3.84 -0.35
N GLU A 68 5.44 3.53 -0.90
CA GLU A 68 6.66 4.33 -0.71
C GLU A 68 6.46 5.77 -1.22
N ILE A 69 5.83 5.93 -2.39
CA ILE A 69 5.54 7.25 -2.99
C ILE A 69 4.57 8.04 -2.11
N ILE A 70 3.49 7.42 -1.60
CA ILE A 70 2.52 8.09 -0.73
C ILE A 70 3.17 8.56 0.57
N ILE A 71 4.00 7.71 1.20
CA ILE A 71 4.75 8.07 2.41
C ILE A 71 5.72 9.22 2.12
N LEU A 72 6.42 9.17 0.98
CA LEU A 72 7.36 10.22 0.58
C LEU A 72 6.64 11.57 0.39
N PHE A 73 5.48 11.60 -0.27
CA PHE A 73 4.66 12.80 -0.40
C PHE A 73 4.25 13.39 0.94
N PHE A 74 3.82 12.55 1.88
CA PHE A 74 3.46 13.01 3.22
C PHE A 74 4.65 13.55 4.00
N ARG A 75 5.81 12.89 3.93
CA ARG A 75 7.05 13.39 4.55
C ARG A 75 7.50 14.72 3.95
N MET A 76 7.36 14.91 2.64
CA MET A 76 7.63 16.20 2.01
C MET A 76 6.71 17.29 2.56
N ASN A 77 5.41 17.00 2.69
CA ASN A 77 4.45 17.97 3.21
C ASN A 77 4.74 18.36 4.68
N GLU A 78 5.13 17.39 5.53
CA GLU A 78 5.59 17.68 6.89
C GLU A 78 6.83 18.58 6.88
N ASN A 79 7.86 18.26 6.08
CA ASN A 79 9.06 19.09 5.97
C ASN A 79 8.75 20.53 5.53
N LEU A 80 7.83 20.73 4.57
CA LEU A 80 7.41 22.08 4.16
C LEU A 80 6.67 22.82 5.29
N SER A 81 5.84 22.10 6.05
CA SER A 81 5.13 22.66 7.21
C SER A 81 6.11 23.11 8.29
N ASP A 82 7.13 22.30 8.58
CA ASP A 82 8.19 22.60 9.55
C ASP A 82 9.02 23.82 9.13
N ILE A 83 9.38 23.93 7.85
CA ILE A 83 10.09 25.11 7.31
C ILE A 83 9.24 26.37 7.49
N LYS A 84 7.94 26.31 7.18
CA LYS A 84 7.02 27.44 7.35
C LYS A 84 6.93 27.89 8.81
N ASP A 85 6.83 26.97 9.76
CA ASP A 85 6.75 27.29 11.19
C ASP A 85 8.08 27.88 11.70
N SER A 86 9.22 27.38 11.22
CA SER A 86 10.55 27.91 11.55
C SER A 86 10.76 29.35 11.08
N LEU A 87 10.19 29.72 9.94
CA LEU A 87 10.24 31.07 9.39
C LEU A 87 9.25 32.02 10.06
N ALA A 88 8.08 31.52 10.49
CA ALA A 88 7.08 32.33 11.19
C ALA A 88 7.48 32.72 12.62
N LYS A 89 8.43 31.99 13.22
CA LYS A 89 8.93 32.23 14.57
C LYS A 89 10.15 33.17 14.63
N LYS A 90 10.60 33.67 13.48
CA LYS A 90 11.75 34.58 13.33
C LYS A 90 11.30 35.95 12.86
#